data_AF-A0A9P4L602-F1
#
_entry.id   AF-A0A9P4L602-F1
#
_cell.length_a   1.000
_cell.length_b   1.000
_cell.length_c   1.000
_cell.angle_alpha   90.00
_cell.angle_beta   90.00
_cell.angle_gamma   90.00
#
_symmetry.space_group_name_H-M   'P 1'
#
loop_
_entity.id
_entity.type
_entity.pdbx_description
1 polymer ?
#
loop_
_entity_poly.entity_id
_entity_poly.type
_entity_poly.pdbx_seq_one_letter_code
_entity_poly.pdbx_strand_id
1 'polypeptide(L)'
;MNTKTIERFPLAFLNPPLNDKTYLELGDAKITNEAFWYIGFTDSSQGPEAWMRGESLDMALETLRRDQDCNAYKIDIANSNSAQVFHFVSKVESEDGSGKDYDAYRNRYQDKQWIFVVINDAFGDVENDGTSGTHWSLVALDRLHKTVHYFDSLFVRYEDDQQTAHMVGWGLLRILGEDLDCWTFQPELNSPHQKHNNLDKGDIGPCGPFVYNLTKLQIMRIKHCQDTGMGKHCTLELPAQYPVWFGTSFNSKLVRGQIQLQIMRWRRRVDAERLANEQSQPAVQGEAAGSVDGPPTTPDIPRSSTHQRDVSGLDIESPVHGISDGEPSASRTAMSPRPESPDPSRNLDLYEDVE
;
A
#
# COMPACT_ATOMS: atom_id res chain seq x y z
N MET A 1 45.66 -5.70 -12.01
CA MET A 1 44.28 -5.54 -11.56
C MET A 1 43.41 -5.38 -12.79
N ASN A 2 42.61 -6.39 -13.12
CA ASN A 2 41.77 -6.40 -14.30
C ASN A 2 40.47 -5.66 -13.95
N THR A 3 40.32 -4.42 -14.40
CA THR A 3 39.07 -3.67 -14.32
C THR A 3 38.07 -4.38 -15.22
N LYS A 4 37.33 -5.34 -14.67
CA LYS A 4 36.15 -5.90 -15.32
C LYS A 4 35.28 -4.71 -15.71
N THR A 5 35.08 -4.56 -17.01
CA THR A 5 34.07 -3.70 -17.62
C THR A 5 32.76 -3.99 -16.89
N ILE A 6 32.38 -3.13 -15.95
CA ILE A 6 31.01 -3.08 -15.49
C ILE A 6 30.26 -2.63 -16.73
N GLU A 7 29.63 -3.58 -17.43
CA GLU A 7 28.73 -3.28 -18.51
C GLU A 7 27.77 -2.22 -17.99
N ARG A 8 27.89 -1.02 -18.57
CA ARG A 8 26.99 0.07 -18.29
C ARG A 8 25.62 -0.39 -18.75
N PHE A 9 24.82 -0.90 -17.82
CA PHE A 9 23.41 -1.13 -18.06
C PHE A 9 22.82 0.13 -18.69
N PRO A 10 22.08 0.03 -19.81
CA PRO A 10 21.54 1.19 -20.51
C PRO A 10 20.80 2.11 -19.54
N LEU A 11 21.21 3.39 -19.48
CA LEU A 11 20.51 4.44 -18.73
C LEU A 11 19.04 4.57 -19.13
N ALA A 12 18.66 4.04 -20.29
CA ALA A 12 17.28 3.98 -20.79
C ALA A 12 16.30 3.27 -19.82
N PHE A 13 16.77 2.33 -18.98
CA PHE A 13 15.92 1.69 -17.97
C PHE A 13 15.57 2.60 -16.79
N LEU A 14 16.28 3.71 -16.62
CA LEU A 14 15.99 4.68 -15.55
C LEU A 14 14.92 5.69 -15.97
N ASN A 15 14.76 5.90 -17.28
CA ASN A 15 13.94 6.96 -17.84
C ASN A 15 13.12 6.38 -19.01
N PRO A 16 12.01 5.69 -18.74
CA PRO A 16 11.17 5.18 -19.81
C PRO A 16 10.65 6.35 -20.68
N PRO A 17 10.36 6.12 -21.98
CA PRO A 17 9.81 7.17 -22.84
C PRO A 17 8.44 7.61 -22.31
N LEU A 18 8.16 8.92 -22.27
CA LEU A 18 6.88 9.45 -21.81
C LEU A 18 5.77 9.13 -22.84
N ASN A 19 5.11 7.98 -22.68
CA ASN A 19 3.99 7.52 -23.51
C ASN A 19 3.12 6.51 -22.74
N ASP A 20 2.02 6.08 -23.36
CA ASP A 20 1.01 5.16 -22.83
C ASP A 20 1.41 3.68 -22.89
N LYS A 21 2.60 3.35 -23.39
CA LYS A 21 3.03 1.95 -23.46
C LYS A 21 3.21 1.39 -22.06
N THR A 22 2.91 0.11 -21.94
CA THR A 22 3.11 -0.66 -20.71
C THR A 22 4.57 -0.62 -20.28
N TYR A 23 4.82 -0.09 -19.09
CA TYR A 23 6.13 -0.09 -18.46
C TYR A 23 6.37 -1.36 -17.65
N LEU A 24 5.39 -1.85 -16.91
CA LEU A 24 5.55 -3.08 -16.13
C LEU A 24 4.20 -3.75 -15.90
N GLU A 25 4.19 -5.08 -15.93
CA GLU A 25 3.07 -5.92 -15.53
C GLU A 25 3.57 -6.91 -14.48
N LEU A 26 2.89 -6.98 -13.33
CA LEU A 26 3.17 -7.90 -12.23
C LEU A 26 1.85 -8.41 -11.67
N GLY A 27 1.56 -9.70 -11.89
CA GLY A 27 0.31 -10.29 -11.41
C GLY A 27 -0.90 -9.59 -12.04
N ASP A 28 -1.76 -9.00 -11.21
CA ASP A 28 -2.94 -8.23 -11.59
C ASP A 28 -2.69 -6.72 -11.70
N ALA A 29 -1.47 -6.25 -11.45
CA ALA A 29 -1.09 -4.85 -11.59
C ALA A 29 -0.36 -4.59 -12.91
N LYS A 30 -0.70 -3.47 -13.53
CA LYS A 30 -0.08 -2.94 -14.76
C LYS A 30 0.18 -1.46 -14.55
N ILE A 31 1.27 -0.94 -15.10
CA ILE A 31 1.55 0.51 -15.13
C ILE A 31 2.10 0.92 -16.49
N THR A 32 1.69 2.09 -16.98
CA THR A 32 2.24 2.70 -18.20
C THR A 32 3.54 3.48 -17.93
N ASN A 33 4.29 3.83 -18.98
CA ASN A 33 5.48 4.67 -18.82
C ASN A 33 5.11 6.06 -18.29
N GLU A 34 4.03 6.64 -18.78
CA GLU A 34 3.52 7.93 -18.32
C GLU A 34 3.17 7.92 -16.83
N ALA A 35 2.34 6.97 -16.37
CA ALA A 35 1.96 6.88 -14.97
C ALA A 35 3.15 6.64 -14.05
N PHE A 36 4.17 5.89 -14.50
CA PHE A 36 5.43 5.74 -13.76
C PHE A 36 6.14 7.08 -13.54
N TRP A 37 6.15 7.98 -14.52
CA TRP A 37 6.71 9.33 -14.35
C TRP A 37 5.92 10.15 -13.33
N TYR A 38 4.59 10.13 -13.42
CA TYR A 38 3.70 10.92 -12.55
C TYR A 38 3.77 10.53 -11.07
N ILE A 39 4.23 9.32 -10.74
CA ILE A 39 4.55 8.97 -9.34
C ILE A 39 5.50 10.00 -8.73
N GLY A 40 6.51 10.44 -9.48
CA GLY A 40 7.55 11.35 -8.99
C GLY A 40 7.09 12.81 -8.85
N PHE A 41 5.93 13.17 -9.39
CA PHE A 41 5.46 14.56 -9.41
C PHE A 41 4.77 14.94 -8.11
N THR A 42 5.16 16.09 -7.56
CA THR A 42 4.61 16.62 -6.31
C THR A 42 3.75 17.85 -6.51
N ASP A 43 3.88 18.55 -7.64
CA ASP A 43 3.16 19.78 -7.93
C ASP A 43 2.92 19.94 -9.45
N SER A 44 2.08 20.92 -9.80
CA SER A 44 1.71 21.21 -11.19
C SER A 44 2.83 21.83 -12.03
N SER A 45 3.96 22.24 -11.44
CA SER A 45 5.10 22.74 -12.19
C SER A 45 5.93 21.59 -12.81
N GLN A 46 5.79 20.38 -12.28
CA GLN A 46 6.50 19.19 -12.74
C GLN A 46 5.74 18.42 -13.82
N GLY A 47 4.43 18.61 -13.91
CA GLY A 47 3.60 17.99 -14.94
C GLY A 47 2.10 18.28 -14.76
N PRO A 48 1.26 17.70 -15.61
CA PRO A 48 -0.18 17.95 -15.60
C PRO A 48 -0.87 17.37 -14.36
N GLU A 49 -0.25 16.41 -13.67
CA GLU A 49 -0.89 15.63 -12.60
C GLU A 49 0.13 15.29 -11.51
N ALA A 50 -0.18 15.63 -10.26
CA ALA A 50 0.61 15.24 -9.08
C ALA A 50 -0.08 14.15 -8.25
N TRP A 51 -1.37 13.89 -8.51
CA TRP A 51 -2.08 12.77 -7.91
C TRP A 51 -1.57 11.46 -8.50
N MET A 52 -1.44 10.44 -7.66
CA MET A 52 -1.14 9.10 -8.15
C MET A 52 -2.39 8.52 -8.80
N ARG A 53 -2.27 8.06 -10.05
CA ARG A 53 -3.32 7.28 -10.73
C ARG A 53 -3.51 5.92 -10.06
N GLY A 54 -4.66 5.29 -10.32
CA GLY A 54 -4.94 3.93 -9.83
C GLY A 54 -3.83 2.93 -10.18
N GLU A 55 -3.43 2.89 -11.45
CA GLU A 55 -2.36 1.99 -11.92
C GLU A 55 -1.00 2.25 -11.25
N SER A 56 -0.73 3.51 -10.86
CA SER A 56 0.49 3.87 -10.14
C SER A 56 0.51 3.31 -8.73
N LEU A 57 -0.58 3.47 -7.98
CA LEU A 57 -0.68 3.01 -6.60
C LEU A 57 -0.83 1.48 -6.52
N ASP A 58 -1.59 0.88 -7.44
CA ASP A 58 -1.75 -0.58 -7.53
C ASP A 58 -0.42 -1.28 -7.81
N MET A 59 0.36 -0.78 -8.78
CA MET A 59 1.70 -1.31 -9.05
C MET A 59 2.64 -1.10 -7.85
N ALA A 60 2.58 0.07 -7.20
CA ALA A 60 3.39 0.34 -6.00
C ALA A 60 3.10 -0.70 -4.90
N LEU A 61 1.83 -0.94 -4.60
CA LEU A 61 1.40 -1.91 -3.60
C LEU A 61 1.71 -3.36 -4.01
N GLU A 62 1.63 -3.72 -5.29
CA GLU A 62 2.05 -5.04 -5.78
C GLU A 62 3.56 -5.27 -5.58
N THR A 63 4.39 -4.27 -5.88
CA THR A 63 5.83 -4.38 -5.62
C THR A 63 6.14 -4.50 -4.13
N LEU A 64 5.43 -3.75 -3.28
CA LEU A 64 5.54 -3.86 -1.83
C LEU A 64 5.12 -5.25 -1.33
N ARG A 65 4.01 -5.80 -1.84
CA ARG A 65 3.49 -7.12 -1.48
C ARG A 65 4.54 -8.20 -1.71
N ARG A 66 5.23 -8.15 -2.85
CA ARG A 66 6.30 -9.10 -3.22
C ARG A 66 7.58 -8.85 -2.44
N ASP A 67 8.03 -7.60 -2.32
CA ASP A 67 9.27 -7.27 -1.59
C ASP A 67 9.18 -7.62 -0.10
N GLN A 68 7.97 -7.60 0.47
CA GLN A 68 7.72 -7.97 1.87
C GLN A 68 7.34 -9.45 2.07
N ASP A 69 7.27 -10.25 1.00
CA ASP A 69 6.81 -11.65 1.06
C ASP A 69 5.52 -11.81 1.88
N CYS A 70 4.53 -10.95 1.59
CA CYS A 70 3.30 -10.86 2.39
C CYS A 70 2.59 -12.20 2.53
N ASN A 71 2.65 -13.06 1.51
CA ASN A 71 1.99 -14.36 1.52
C ASN A 71 2.53 -15.29 2.61
N ALA A 72 3.84 -15.26 2.89
CA ALA A 72 4.44 -16.04 3.97
C ALA A 72 3.89 -15.66 5.36
N TYR A 73 3.45 -14.40 5.50
CA TYR A 73 2.90 -13.83 6.73
C TYR A 73 1.36 -13.80 6.76
N LYS A 74 0.70 -14.47 5.80
CA LYS A 74 -0.77 -14.44 5.65
C LYS A 74 -1.33 -13.03 5.45
N ILE A 75 -0.59 -12.18 4.75
CA ILE A 75 -1.01 -10.84 4.36
C ILE A 75 -1.28 -10.83 2.85
N ASP A 76 -2.31 -10.10 2.41
CA ASP A 76 -2.50 -9.74 1.00
C ASP A 76 -2.89 -8.26 0.86
N ILE A 77 -2.72 -7.72 -0.35
CA ILE A 77 -3.10 -6.36 -0.72
C ILE A 77 -3.99 -6.45 -1.97
N ALA A 78 -5.23 -6.00 -1.85
CA ALA A 78 -6.18 -5.86 -2.94
C ALA A 78 -5.97 -4.51 -3.64
N ASN A 79 -6.05 -4.53 -4.97
CA ASN A 79 -5.93 -3.34 -5.81
C ASN A 79 -7.23 -2.51 -5.84
N SER A 80 -7.15 -1.33 -6.42
CA SER A 80 -8.25 -0.36 -6.50
C SER A 80 -9.48 -0.92 -7.24
N ASN A 81 -9.27 -1.71 -8.30
CA ASN A 81 -10.36 -2.39 -9.03
C ASN A 81 -11.11 -3.39 -8.16
N SER A 82 -10.41 -4.13 -7.31
CA SER A 82 -11.04 -5.09 -6.38
C SER A 82 -11.91 -4.37 -5.35
N ALA A 83 -11.48 -3.19 -4.88
CA ALA A 83 -12.28 -2.39 -3.96
C ALA A 83 -13.65 -2.01 -4.54
N GLN A 84 -13.72 -1.73 -5.85
CA GLN A 84 -14.99 -1.42 -6.53
C GLN A 84 -15.91 -2.63 -6.54
N VAL A 85 -15.39 -3.81 -6.84
CA VAL A 85 -16.16 -5.05 -6.78
C VAL A 85 -16.72 -5.26 -5.38
N PHE A 86 -15.90 -5.07 -4.34
CA PHE A 86 -16.37 -5.23 -2.95
C PHE A 86 -17.47 -4.22 -2.61
N HIS A 87 -17.28 -2.95 -2.96
CA HIS A 87 -18.30 -1.91 -2.77
C HIS A 87 -19.63 -2.24 -3.47
N PHE A 88 -19.61 -2.82 -4.67
CA PHE A 88 -20.85 -3.23 -5.34
C PHE A 88 -21.50 -4.45 -4.67
N VAL A 89 -20.71 -5.43 -4.24
CA VAL A 89 -21.22 -6.61 -3.52
C VAL A 89 -21.92 -6.23 -2.22
N SER A 90 -21.47 -5.20 -1.51
CA SER A 90 -22.14 -4.76 -0.28
C SER A 90 -23.52 -4.16 -0.51
N LYS A 91 -23.84 -3.71 -1.74
CA LYS A 91 -25.13 -3.11 -2.09
C LYS A 91 -26.17 -4.14 -2.53
N VAL A 92 -25.74 -5.34 -2.89
CA VAL A 92 -26.66 -6.42 -3.29
C VAL A 92 -27.34 -6.95 -2.02
N GLU A 93 -28.67 -6.89 -1.96
CA GLU A 93 -29.46 -7.35 -0.81
C GLU A 93 -29.61 -8.88 -0.75
N SER A 94 -29.31 -9.59 -1.84
CA SER A 94 -29.39 -11.06 -1.92
C SER A 94 -28.12 -11.73 -1.36
N GLU A 95 -28.27 -13.00 -0.94
CA GLU A 95 -27.18 -13.92 -0.55
C GLU A 95 -26.15 -14.21 -1.68
N ASP A 96 -26.26 -13.52 -2.82
CA ASP A 96 -25.45 -13.69 -4.03
C ASP A 96 -23.97 -13.34 -3.85
N GLY A 97 -23.56 -12.75 -2.71
CA GLY A 97 -22.14 -12.64 -2.34
C GLY A 97 -21.43 -14.00 -2.25
N SER A 98 -22.19 -15.09 -2.11
CA SER A 98 -21.71 -16.47 -2.17
C SER A 98 -21.62 -17.05 -3.60
N GLY A 99 -22.04 -16.30 -4.62
CA GLY A 99 -22.04 -16.71 -6.01
C GLY A 99 -20.67 -17.12 -6.53
N LYS A 100 -20.67 -17.99 -7.55
CA LYS A 100 -19.44 -18.49 -8.20
C LYS A 100 -18.60 -17.38 -8.84
N ASP A 101 -19.22 -16.24 -9.16
CA ASP A 101 -18.55 -15.09 -9.75
C ASP A 101 -17.48 -14.49 -8.83
N TYR A 102 -17.55 -14.76 -7.52
CA TYR A 102 -16.57 -14.28 -6.54
C TYR A 102 -15.57 -15.34 -6.08
N ASP A 103 -15.57 -16.54 -6.68
CA ASP A 103 -14.68 -17.64 -6.28
C ASP A 103 -13.18 -17.27 -6.39
N ALA A 104 -12.81 -16.45 -7.38
CA ALA A 104 -11.44 -15.98 -7.53
C ALA A 104 -10.98 -15.14 -6.33
N TYR A 105 -11.82 -14.22 -5.86
CA TYR A 105 -11.55 -13.41 -4.67
C TYR A 105 -11.54 -14.26 -3.40
N ARG A 106 -12.50 -15.17 -3.25
CA ARG A 106 -12.56 -16.09 -2.11
C ARG A 106 -11.29 -16.95 -2.04
N ASN A 107 -10.90 -17.57 -3.15
CA ASN A 107 -9.69 -18.40 -3.22
C ASN A 107 -8.42 -17.62 -2.89
N ARG A 108 -8.33 -16.36 -3.33
CA ARG A 108 -7.18 -15.48 -3.06
C ARG A 108 -7.06 -15.11 -1.57
N TYR A 109 -8.18 -14.80 -0.93
CA TYR A 109 -8.18 -14.15 0.39
C TYR A 109 -8.55 -15.08 1.56
N GLN A 110 -9.13 -16.27 1.31
CA GLN A 110 -9.63 -17.17 2.35
C GLN A 110 -8.59 -17.59 3.40
N ASP A 111 -7.31 -17.66 3.02
CA ASP A 111 -6.23 -18.10 3.92
C ASP A 111 -5.44 -16.93 4.54
N LYS A 112 -5.85 -15.68 4.27
CA LYS A 112 -5.19 -14.47 4.77
C LYS A 112 -5.71 -14.09 6.14
N GLN A 113 -4.86 -13.54 6.99
CA GLN A 113 -5.22 -13.00 8.30
C GLN A 113 -5.40 -11.48 8.24
N TRP A 114 -4.60 -10.79 7.42
CA TRP A 114 -4.74 -9.37 7.15
C TRP A 114 -4.86 -9.12 5.66
N ILE A 115 -5.82 -8.27 5.27
CA ILE A 115 -6.04 -7.88 3.88
C ILE A 115 -6.14 -6.37 3.82
N PHE A 116 -5.22 -5.75 3.10
CA PHE A 116 -5.24 -4.31 2.83
C PHE A 116 -5.99 -4.06 1.52
N VAL A 117 -6.88 -3.08 1.49
CA VAL A 117 -7.69 -2.73 0.32
C VAL A 117 -7.55 -1.22 0.10
N VAL A 118 -6.93 -0.84 -1.01
CA VAL A 118 -6.83 0.57 -1.39
C VAL A 118 -8.15 1.07 -1.98
N ILE A 119 -8.55 2.26 -1.58
CA ILE A 119 -9.83 2.86 -1.95
C ILE A 119 -9.58 4.17 -2.68
N ASN A 120 -10.30 4.37 -3.78
CA ASN A 120 -10.46 5.65 -4.48
C ASN A 120 -11.92 6.10 -4.30
N ASP A 121 -12.18 7.40 -4.12
CA ASP A 121 -13.52 7.96 -3.91
C ASP A 121 -14.44 7.95 -5.16
N ALA A 122 -13.94 7.59 -6.35
CA ALA A 122 -14.72 7.57 -7.61
C ALA A 122 -15.61 6.34 -7.84
N PHE A 123 -16.25 5.79 -6.79
CA PHE A 123 -17.13 4.64 -6.99
C PHE A 123 -18.40 5.03 -7.74
N GLY A 124 -18.65 4.37 -8.88
CA GLY A 124 -19.91 4.49 -9.62
C GLY A 124 -19.92 5.48 -10.77
N ASP A 125 -18.79 6.13 -11.08
CA ASP A 125 -18.66 6.90 -12.31
C ASP A 125 -18.67 5.98 -13.55
N VAL A 126 -19.33 6.46 -14.62
CA VAL A 126 -19.59 5.72 -15.87
C VAL A 126 -18.29 5.33 -16.59
N GLU A 127 -17.21 6.09 -16.37
CA GLU A 127 -15.86 5.80 -16.84
C GLU A 127 -14.92 5.76 -15.64
N ASN A 128 -14.55 4.54 -15.23
CA ASN A 128 -13.62 4.30 -14.12
C ASN A 128 -12.30 3.77 -14.68
N ASP A 129 -11.59 4.63 -15.41
CA ASP A 129 -10.27 4.36 -15.95
C ASP A 129 -9.15 4.51 -14.87
N GLY A 130 -9.53 4.69 -13.61
CA GLY A 130 -8.61 4.94 -12.50
C GLY A 130 -8.02 6.36 -12.48
N THR A 131 -8.56 7.27 -13.29
CA THR A 131 -8.24 8.72 -13.26
C THR A 131 -9.37 9.55 -12.65
N SER A 132 -10.57 8.99 -12.53
CA SER A 132 -11.65 9.58 -11.74
C SER A 132 -11.34 9.44 -10.25
N GLY A 133 -11.80 10.44 -9.47
CA GLY A 133 -11.60 10.51 -8.03
C GLY A 133 -10.55 11.53 -7.62
N THR A 134 -10.66 11.99 -6.38
CA THR A 134 -9.84 13.08 -5.84
C THR A 134 -9.00 12.63 -4.65
N HIS A 135 -9.26 11.44 -4.12
CA HIS A 135 -8.67 11.01 -2.85
C HIS A 135 -8.43 9.51 -2.75
N TRP A 136 -7.36 9.16 -2.03
CA TRP A 136 -6.97 7.79 -1.73
C TRP A 136 -7.03 7.53 -0.23
N SER A 137 -7.66 6.41 0.13
CA SER A 137 -7.74 5.93 1.50
C SER A 137 -7.49 4.41 1.57
N LEU A 138 -7.50 3.86 2.77
CA LEU A 138 -7.12 2.46 3.01
C LEU A 138 -8.12 1.80 3.96
N VAL A 139 -8.62 0.64 3.56
CA VAL A 139 -9.27 -0.31 4.46
C VAL A 139 -8.32 -1.46 4.77
N ALA A 140 -8.32 -1.93 6.01
CA ALA A 140 -7.62 -3.16 6.38
C ALA A 140 -8.55 -4.09 7.16
N LEU A 141 -8.70 -5.32 6.69
CA LEU A 141 -9.39 -6.38 7.43
C LEU A 141 -8.38 -7.05 8.35
N ASP A 142 -8.62 -6.99 9.65
CA ASP A 142 -7.95 -7.81 10.67
C ASP A 142 -8.86 -8.99 11.02
N ARG A 143 -8.65 -10.12 10.35
CA ARG A 143 -9.48 -11.33 10.54
C ARG A 143 -9.22 -12.04 11.86
N LEU A 144 -8.10 -11.77 12.53
CA LEU A 144 -7.82 -12.33 13.86
C LEU A 144 -8.66 -11.65 14.93
N HIS A 145 -8.78 -10.33 14.86
CA HIS A 145 -9.54 -9.53 15.83
C HIS A 145 -10.98 -9.22 15.39
N LYS A 146 -11.34 -9.58 14.16
CA LYS A 146 -12.65 -9.30 13.53
C LYS A 146 -12.94 -7.80 13.47
N THR A 147 -11.94 -7.03 13.02
CA THR A 147 -12.05 -5.57 12.87
C THR A 147 -11.74 -5.15 11.43
N VAL A 148 -12.59 -4.28 10.88
CA VAL A 148 -12.34 -3.57 9.63
C VAL A 148 -11.86 -2.16 9.99
N HIS A 149 -10.58 -1.92 9.81
CA HIS A 149 -9.96 -0.62 10.06
C HIS A 149 -10.10 0.28 8.83
N TYR A 150 -10.43 1.55 9.06
CA TYR A 150 -10.46 2.59 8.02
C TYR A 150 -9.43 3.68 8.33
N PHE A 151 -8.44 3.82 7.45
CA PHE A 151 -7.40 4.83 7.55
C PHE A 151 -7.54 5.85 6.43
N ASP A 152 -7.55 7.13 6.81
CA ASP A 152 -7.66 8.22 5.86
C ASP A 152 -6.89 9.44 6.37
N SER A 153 -6.11 10.04 5.48
CA SER A 153 -5.25 11.19 5.80
C SER A 153 -5.93 12.56 5.71
N LEU A 154 -7.22 12.62 5.34
CA LEU A 154 -7.98 13.84 5.15
C LEU A 154 -9.43 13.72 5.66
N PHE A 155 -10.09 12.61 5.35
CA PHE A 155 -11.54 12.44 5.52
C PHE A 155 -11.92 11.34 6.53
N VAL A 156 -11.01 10.93 7.43
CA VAL A 156 -11.31 9.85 8.41
C VAL A 156 -12.50 10.15 9.32
N ARG A 157 -12.91 11.42 9.44
CA ARG A 157 -14.06 11.88 10.25
C ARG A 157 -15.33 12.16 9.44
N TYR A 158 -15.29 12.00 8.12
CA TYR A 158 -16.40 12.30 7.22
C TYR A 158 -17.24 11.03 7.05
N GLU A 159 -18.55 11.17 7.23
CA GLU A 159 -19.48 10.05 7.26
C GLU A 159 -19.58 9.33 5.91
N ASP A 160 -19.60 10.07 4.80
CA ASP A 160 -19.70 9.50 3.45
C ASP A 160 -18.48 8.63 3.10
N ASP A 161 -17.27 9.11 3.42
CA ASP A 161 -16.03 8.36 3.22
C ASP A 161 -15.96 7.12 4.13
N GLN A 162 -16.36 7.26 5.40
CA GLN A 162 -16.47 6.13 6.33
C GLN A 162 -17.48 5.09 5.82
N GLN A 163 -18.64 5.52 5.32
CA GLN A 163 -19.67 4.64 4.78
C GLN A 163 -19.16 3.90 3.53
N THR A 164 -18.41 4.58 2.68
CA THR A 164 -17.75 3.98 1.52
C THR A 164 -16.75 2.90 1.93
N ALA A 165 -15.88 3.22 2.89
CA ALA A 165 -14.93 2.26 3.45
C ALA A 165 -15.60 1.07 4.13
N HIS A 166 -16.68 1.33 4.89
CA HIS A 166 -17.51 0.30 5.50
C HIS A 166 -18.09 -0.65 4.43
N MET A 167 -18.68 -0.10 3.36
CA MET A 167 -19.20 -0.87 2.23
C MET A 167 -18.12 -1.75 1.58
N VAL A 168 -16.93 -1.21 1.30
CA VAL A 168 -15.80 -1.99 0.76
C VAL A 168 -15.42 -3.15 1.69
N GLY A 169 -15.26 -2.89 2.99
CA GLY A 169 -14.93 -3.92 3.96
C GLY A 169 -16.00 -5.01 4.07
N TRP A 170 -17.26 -4.61 4.20
CA TRP A 170 -18.41 -5.53 4.29
C TRP A 170 -18.59 -6.36 3.02
N GLY A 171 -18.37 -5.77 1.86
CA GLY A 171 -18.40 -6.46 0.58
C GLY A 171 -17.40 -7.62 0.52
N LEU A 172 -16.16 -7.38 0.95
CA LEU A 172 -15.15 -8.44 1.02
C LEU A 172 -15.52 -9.50 2.06
N LEU A 173 -16.03 -9.11 3.23
CA LEU A 173 -16.50 -10.07 4.24
C LEU A 173 -17.63 -10.96 3.72
N ARG A 174 -18.59 -10.41 2.96
CA ARG A 174 -19.66 -11.17 2.30
C ARG A 174 -19.11 -12.18 1.30
N ILE A 175 -18.15 -11.79 0.46
CA ILE A 175 -17.48 -12.69 -0.50
C ILE A 175 -16.81 -13.87 0.23
N LEU A 176 -16.19 -13.58 1.38
CA LEU A 176 -15.52 -14.58 2.21
C LEU A 176 -16.49 -15.47 3.00
N GLY A 177 -17.78 -15.16 3.02
CA GLY A 177 -18.78 -15.88 3.81
C GLY A 177 -18.57 -15.71 5.31
N GLU A 178 -18.02 -14.57 5.73
CA GLU A 178 -17.84 -14.24 7.15
C GLU A 178 -19.17 -13.79 7.77
N ASP A 179 -19.38 -14.13 9.04
CA ASP A 179 -20.53 -13.68 9.81
C ASP A 179 -20.34 -12.21 10.23
N LEU A 180 -21.05 -11.30 9.55
CA LEU A 180 -20.90 -9.85 9.70
C LEU A 180 -21.23 -9.35 11.11
N ASP A 181 -22.10 -10.04 11.85
CA ASP A 181 -22.48 -9.65 13.21
C ASP A 181 -21.33 -9.81 14.22
N CYS A 182 -20.30 -10.59 13.85
CA CYS A 182 -19.08 -10.75 14.65
C CYS A 182 -18.01 -9.70 14.37
N TRP A 183 -18.23 -8.78 13.42
CA TRP A 183 -17.23 -7.81 12.97
C TRP A 183 -17.50 -6.39 13.47
N THR A 184 -16.43 -5.65 13.74
CA THR A 184 -16.49 -4.24 14.13
C THR A 184 -15.85 -3.37 13.04
N PHE A 185 -16.50 -2.26 12.68
CA PHE A 185 -15.91 -1.23 11.83
C PHE A 185 -15.26 -0.15 12.69
N GLN A 186 -14.01 0.22 12.38
CA GLN A 186 -13.22 1.12 13.18
C GLN A 186 -12.52 2.17 12.33
N PRO A 187 -13.07 3.40 12.26
CA PRO A 187 -12.34 4.56 11.76
C PRO A 187 -11.14 4.87 12.65
N GLU A 188 -9.96 4.90 12.06
CA GLU A 188 -8.70 5.14 12.77
C GLU A 188 -8.49 6.64 12.96
N LEU A 189 -9.17 7.22 13.96
CA LEU A 189 -9.22 8.67 14.22
C LEU A 189 -7.85 9.33 14.50
N ASN A 190 -6.83 8.52 14.76
CA ASN A 190 -5.43 8.93 14.90
C ASN A 190 -4.65 8.80 13.57
N SER A 191 -5.35 8.70 12.44
CA SER A 191 -4.74 8.77 11.10
C SER A 191 -4.07 10.14 10.90
N PRO A 192 -2.78 10.19 10.52
CA PRO A 192 -2.06 11.44 10.30
C PRO A 192 -2.67 12.27 9.16
N HIS A 193 -2.78 13.58 9.35
CA HIS A 193 -3.30 14.46 8.32
C HIS A 193 -2.25 14.73 7.24
N GLN A 194 -2.55 14.43 5.97
CA GLN A 194 -1.57 14.44 4.88
C GLN A 194 -0.93 15.81 4.58
N LYS A 195 -1.54 16.93 4.99
CA LYS A 195 -0.94 18.26 4.84
C LYS A 195 -0.19 18.70 6.10
N HIS A 196 -0.69 18.34 7.28
CA HIS A 196 -0.08 18.77 8.54
C HIS A 196 1.14 17.92 8.89
N ASN A 197 1.03 16.61 8.72
CA ASN A 197 2.03 15.61 9.10
C ASN A 197 2.94 15.18 7.93
N ASN A 198 2.92 15.88 6.80
CA ASN A 198 3.85 15.64 5.69
C ASN A 198 4.97 16.67 5.71
N LEU A 199 6.22 16.22 5.67
CA LEU A 199 7.41 17.07 5.64
C LEU A 199 7.59 17.80 4.31
N ASP A 200 7.07 17.25 3.21
CA ASP A 200 7.02 17.97 1.94
C ASP A 200 5.75 18.81 1.83
N LYS A 201 5.88 20.10 2.15
CA LYS A 201 4.78 21.07 2.10
C LYS A 201 4.37 21.47 0.68
N GLY A 202 5.19 21.15 -0.32
CA GLY A 202 4.89 21.41 -1.72
C GLY A 202 4.01 20.35 -2.37
N ASP A 203 3.86 19.16 -1.78
CA ASP A 203 3.10 18.08 -2.40
C ASP A 203 1.58 18.38 -2.37
N ILE A 204 1.00 18.56 -3.55
CA ILE A 204 -0.43 18.84 -3.73
C ILE A 204 -1.29 17.56 -3.66
N GLY A 205 -0.74 16.37 -3.92
CA GLY A 205 -1.45 15.08 -3.91
C GLY A 205 -0.85 13.97 -3.02
N PRO A 206 -0.58 14.19 -1.72
CA PRO A 206 0.15 13.24 -0.87
C PRO A 206 -0.65 12.01 -0.37
N CYS A 207 -1.92 11.84 -0.75
CA CYS A 207 -2.79 10.77 -0.25
C CYS A 207 -2.34 9.37 -0.72
N GLY A 208 -1.92 9.23 -1.99
CA GLY A 208 -1.35 7.98 -2.51
C GLY A 208 -0.06 7.56 -1.77
N PRO A 209 0.96 8.45 -1.66
CA PRO A 209 2.15 8.18 -0.85
C PRO A 209 1.84 7.88 0.62
N PHE A 210 0.82 8.52 1.20
CA PHE A 210 0.35 8.20 2.55
C PHE A 210 -0.15 6.75 2.64
N VAL A 211 -1.07 6.34 1.77
CA VAL A 211 -1.63 4.97 1.74
C VAL A 211 -0.52 3.94 1.60
N TYR A 212 0.40 4.14 0.65
CA TYR A 212 1.53 3.26 0.45
C TYR A 212 2.42 3.14 1.71
N ASN A 213 2.81 4.28 2.30
CA ASN A 213 3.70 4.29 3.46
C ASN A 213 3.05 3.69 4.70
N LEU A 214 1.77 3.99 4.94
CA LEU A 214 1.01 3.41 6.06
C LEU A 214 0.87 1.88 5.89
N THR A 215 0.53 1.42 4.69
CA THR A 215 0.44 -0.02 4.38
C THR A 215 1.77 -0.72 4.67
N LYS A 216 2.89 -0.15 4.21
CA LYS A 216 4.23 -0.66 4.48
C LYS A 216 4.52 -0.76 5.99
N LEU A 217 4.21 0.27 6.75
CA LEU A 217 4.43 0.29 8.20
C LEU A 217 3.60 -0.76 8.94
N GLN A 218 2.33 -0.93 8.56
CA GLN A 218 1.46 -1.95 9.14
C GLN A 218 1.93 -3.37 8.79
N ILE A 219 2.37 -3.62 7.55
CA ILE A 219 2.97 -4.89 7.16
C ILE A 219 4.22 -5.18 8.01
N MET A 220 5.11 -4.21 8.17
CA MET A 220 6.31 -4.37 8.99
C MET A 220 5.96 -4.68 10.45
N ARG A 221 4.94 -4.02 11.02
CA ARG A 221 4.42 -4.29 12.37
C ARG A 221 3.91 -5.73 12.49
N ILE A 222 3.05 -6.17 11.58
CA ILE A 222 2.50 -7.54 11.57
C ILE A 222 3.62 -8.56 11.53
N LYS A 223 4.57 -8.40 10.60
CA LYS A 223 5.73 -9.30 10.45
C LYS A 223 6.53 -9.39 11.73
N HIS A 224 6.87 -8.24 12.32
CA HIS A 224 7.59 -8.18 13.58
C HIS A 224 6.85 -8.89 14.72
N CYS A 225 5.54 -8.70 14.84
CA CYS A 225 4.73 -9.41 15.83
C CYS A 225 4.69 -10.92 15.57
N GLN A 226 4.59 -11.38 14.32
CA GLN A 226 4.63 -12.81 14.00
C GLN A 226 6.00 -13.43 14.31
N ASP A 227 7.09 -12.78 13.89
CA ASP A 227 8.47 -13.26 14.09
C ASP A 227 8.83 -13.36 15.60
N THR A 228 8.18 -12.56 16.44
CA THR A 228 8.38 -12.55 17.91
C THR A 228 7.35 -13.40 18.67
N GLY A 229 6.46 -14.11 17.98
CA GLY A 229 5.42 -14.94 18.60
C GLY A 229 4.23 -14.16 19.16
N MET A 230 4.17 -12.86 18.92
CA MET A 230 3.11 -11.94 19.37
C MET A 230 2.01 -11.71 18.31
N GLY A 231 1.98 -12.51 17.24
CA GLY A 231 1.05 -12.30 16.12
C GLY A 231 -0.44 -12.23 16.52
N LYS A 232 -0.87 -12.99 17.52
CA LYS A 232 -2.24 -12.97 18.06
C LYS A 232 -2.61 -11.69 18.82
N HIS A 233 -1.63 -10.85 19.13
CA HIS A 233 -1.80 -9.58 19.84
C HIS A 233 -1.50 -8.38 18.94
N CYS A 234 -1.23 -8.63 17.64
CA CYS A 234 -0.91 -7.58 16.69
C CYS A 234 -2.19 -6.86 16.24
N THR A 235 -2.49 -5.72 16.84
CA THR A 235 -3.58 -4.84 16.39
C THR A 235 -3.11 -3.92 15.26
N LEU A 236 -4.02 -3.44 14.42
CA LEU A 236 -3.73 -2.40 13.43
C LEU A 236 -4.04 -0.97 13.91
N GLU A 237 -4.54 -0.84 15.14
CA GLU A 237 -4.93 0.43 15.74
C GLU A 237 -3.76 1.42 15.79
N LEU A 238 -4.07 2.69 15.49
CA LEU A 238 -3.13 3.80 15.59
C LEU A 238 -3.20 4.41 16.99
N PRO A 239 -2.11 4.35 17.78
CA PRO A 239 -2.10 4.98 19.10
C PRO A 239 -2.19 6.50 18.97
N ALA A 240 -2.62 7.20 20.02
CA ALA A 240 -2.86 8.65 20.01
C ALA A 240 -1.63 9.48 19.60
N GLN A 241 -0.42 9.01 19.91
CA GLN A 241 0.84 9.64 19.54
C GLN A 241 1.28 9.40 18.09
N TYR A 242 0.57 8.55 17.33
CA TYR A 242 0.96 8.15 15.99
C TYR A 242 1.08 9.33 15.01
N PRO A 243 0.17 10.32 14.98
CA PRO A 243 0.33 11.51 14.12
C PRO A 243 1.60 12.30 14.39
N VAL A 244 2.04 12.38 15.65
CA VAL A 244 3.25 13.12 16.04
C VAL A 244 4.48 12.40 15.49
N TRP A 245 4.60 11.10 15.73
CA TRP A 245 5.69 10.28 15.22
C TRP A 245 5.70 10.22 13.68
N PHE A 246 4.52 10.07 13.07
CA PHE A 246 4.41 10.07 11.61
C PHE A 246 4.82 11.42 11.03
N GLY A 247 4.44 12.53 11.68
CA GLY A 247 4.79 13.89 11.29
C GLY A 247 6.29 14.19 11.29
N THR A 248 7.10 13.45 12.04
CA THR A 248 8.57 13.61 12.05
C THR A 248 9.29 12.74 11.02
N SER A 249 8.58 11.80 10.38
CA SER A 249 9.20 10.79 9.51
C SER A 249 8.61 10.75 8.10
N PHE A 250 7.36 11.17 7.91
CA PHE A 250 6.68 11.09 6.63
C PHE A 250 7.03 12.27 5.72
N ASN A 251 7.65 11.95 4.59
CA ASN A 251 7.90 12.88 3.50
C ASN A 251 7.41 12.22 2.20
N SER A 252 6.29 12.72 1.67
CA SER A 252 5.63 12.19 0.48
C SER A 252 6.55 12.12 -0.75
N LYS A 253 7.37 13.14 -1.01
CA LYS A 253 8.37 13.11 -2.09
C LYS A 253 9.41 12.02 -1.95
N LEU A 254 9.92 11.78 -0.74
CA LEU A 254 10.82 10.65 -0.50
C LEU A 254 10.12 9.31 -0.72
N VAL A 255 8.86 9.19 -0.28
CA VAL A 255 8.06 7.98 -0.50
C VAL A 255 7.83 7.72 -1.99
N ARG A 256 7.48 8.74 -2.79
CA ARG A 256 7.35 8.67 -4.25
C ARG A 256 8.64 8.16 -4.92
N GLY A 257 9.79 8.71 -4.53
CA GLY A 257 11.08 8.24 -5.02
C GLY A 257 11.38 6.77 -4.64
N GLN A 258 10.98 6.34 -3.44
CA GLN A 258 11.09 4.94 -3.03
C GLN A 258 10.19 4.02 -3.88
N ILE A 259 8.96 4.44 -4.16
CA ILE A 259 8.03 3.70 -5.02
C ILE A 259 8.63 3.52 -6.42
N GLN A 260 9.07 4.60 -7.07
CA GLN A 260 9.70 4.52 -8.39
C GLN A 260 10.90 3.56 -8.39
N LEU A 261 11.77 3.66 -7.38
CA LEU A 261 12.93 2.79 -7.26
C LEU A 261 12.55 1.30 -7.12
N GLN A 262 11.49 0.97 -6.39
CA GLN A 262 11.02 -0.41 -6.25
C GLN A 262 10.45 -0.96 -7.56
N ILE A 263 9.60 -0.20 -8.25
CA ILE A 263 9.05 -0.58 -9.55
C ILE A 263 10.18 -0.80 -10.57
N MET A 264 11.17 0.08 -10.60
CA MET A 264 12.35 -0.08 -11.47
C MET A 264 13.16 -1.34 -11.16
N ARG A 265 13.30 -1.72 -9.89
CA ARG A 265 13.99 -2.97 -9.51
C ARG A 265 13.25 -4.19 -10.05
N TRP A 266 11.92 -4.22 -9.92
CA TRP A 266 11.11 -5.30 -10.48
C TRP A 266 11.15 -5.35 -12.00
N ARG A 267 11.08 -4.19 -12.67
CA ARG A 267 11.25 -4.12 -14.13
C ARG A 267 12.57 -4.74 -14.58
N ARG A 268 13.67 -4.42 -13.90
CA ARG A 268 14.98 -5.01 -14.18
C ARG A 268 15.02 -6.53 -13.99
N ARG A 269 14.36 -7.06 -12.96
CA ARG A 269 14.26 -8.52 -12.73
C ARG A 269 13.54 -9.20 -13.90
N VAL A 270 12.36 -8.69 -14.27
CA VAL A 270 11.55 -9.21 -15.39
C VAL A 270 12.32 -9.15 -16.71
N ASP A 271 13.00 -8.04 -17.00
CA ASP A 271 13.81 -7.92 -18.22
C ASP A 271 15.02 -8.87 -18.22
N ALA A 272 15.70 -9.03 -17.08
CA ALA A 272 16.83 -9.94 -16.97
C ALA A 272 16.41 -11.40 -17.19
N GLU A 273 15.28 -11.82 -16.61
CA GLU A 273 14.69 -13.15 -16.82
C GLU A 273 14.31 -13.37 -18.29
N ARG A 274 13.66 -12.38 -18.92
CA ARG A 274 13.31 -12.44 -20.35
C ARG A 274 14.55 -12.61 -21.22
N LEU A 275 15.58 -11.78 -21.01
CA LEU A 275 16.82 -11.84 -21.78
C LEU A 275 17.58 -13.17 -21.58
N ALA A 276 17.61 -13.69 -20.35
CA ALA A 276 18.21 -14.99 -20.07
C ALA A 276 17.49 -16.14 -20.80
N ASN A 277 16.15 -16.08 -20.85
CA ASN A 277 15.33 -17.04 -21.58
C ASN A 277 15.56 -16.95 -23.10
N GLU A 278 15.64 -15.74 -23.65
CA GLU A 278 15.93 -15.51 -25.07
C GLU A 278 17.32 -16.03 -25.47
N GLN A 279 18.33 -15.83 -24.63
CA GLN A 279 19.68 -16.35 -24.88
C GLN A 279 19.77 -17.89 -24.77
N SER A 280 18.89 -18.50 -24.00
CA SER A 280 18.85 -19.96 -23.81
C SER A 280 18.14 -20.69 -24.96
N GLN A 281 17.22 -20.02 -25.68
CA GLN A 281 16.45 -20.66 -26.76
C GLN A 281 17.30 -21.18 -27.94
N PRO A 282 18.29 -20.43 -28.47
CA PRO A 282 19.16 -20.93 -29.55
C PRO A 282 19.99 -22.15 -29.14
N ALA A 283 20.44 -22.20 -27.88
CA ALA A 283 21.21 -23.34 -27.36
C ALA A 283 20.36 -24.63 -27.25
N VAL A 284 19.03 -24.49 -27.04
CA VAL A 284 18.09 -25.61 -26.94
C VAL A 284 17.58 -26.06 -28.31
N GLN A 285 17.47 -25.15 -29.29
CA GLN A 285 16.94 -25.48 -30.62
C GLN A 285 17.92 -26.25 -31.53
N GLY A 286 19.12 -26.58 -31.04
CA GLY A 286 20.02 -27.51 -31.74
C GLY A 286 20.46 -27.01 -33.12
N GLU A 287 20.42 -25.70 -33.38
CA GLU A 287 21.25 -25.14 -34.44
C GLU A 287 22.68 -25.48 -34.08
N ALA A 288 23.23 -26.43 -34.85
CA ALA A 288 24.50 -27.06 -34.60
C ALA A 288 25.58 -25.99 -34.41
N ALA A 289 25.84 -25.64 -33.14
CA ALA A 289 27.11 -25.06 -32.73
C ALA A 289 28.14 -26.07 -33.18
N GLY A 290 28.76 -25.79 -34.33
CA GLY A 290 29.72 -26.67 -34.97
C GLY A 290 30.65 -27.19 -33.90
N SER A 291 30.63 -28.51 -33.71
CA SER A 291 31.50 -29.20 -32.76
C SER A 291 32.92 -28.79 -33.10
N VAL A 292 33.47 -27.86 -32.32
CA VAL A 292 34.89 -27.57 -32.36
C VAL A 292 35.52 -28.73 -31.60
N ASP A 293 35.98 -29.74 -32.36
CA ASP A 293 36.77 -30.88 -31.89
C ASP A 293 38.12 -30.41 -31.33
N GLY A 294 38.07 -29.68 -30.22
CA GLY A 294 39.21 -29.27 -29.42
C GLY A 294 39.11 -29.92 -28.05
N PRO A 295 40.20 -30.50 -27.51
CA PRO A 295 40.20 -31.03 -26.15
C PRO A 295 39.75 -29.92 -25.18
N PRO A 296 38.89 -30.24 -24.19
CA PRO A 296 38.35 -29.26 -23.27
C PRO A 296 39.50 -28.62 -22.50
N THR A 297 39.87 -27.40 -22.87
CA THR A 297 40.70 -26.54 -22.01
C THR A 297 39.88 -26.24 -20.77
N THR A 298 40.22 -26.89 -19.67
CA THR A 298 39.72 -26.58 -18.33
C THR A 298 39.90 -25.08 -18.07
N PRO A 299 38.81 -24.30 -17.95
CA PRO A 299 38.95 -22.91 -17.56
C PRO A 299 39.44 -22.86 -16.11
N ASP A 300 40.54 -22.16 -15.87
CA ASP A 300 41.00 -21.82 -14.52
C ASP A 300 39.96 -20.92 -13.86
N ILE A 301 39.09 -21.52 -13.04
CA ILE A 301 38.12 -20.80 -12.22
C ILE A 301 38.89 -20.12 -11.07
N PRO A 302 38.93 -18.78 -11.01
CA PRO A 302 39.51 -18.10 -9.86
C PRO A 302 38.65 -18.39 -8.63
N ARG A 303 39.24 -19.03 -7.62
CA ARG A 303 38.61 -19.21 -6.31
C ARG A 303 38.21 -17.84 -5.75
N SER A 304 36.91 -17.57 -5.72
CA SER A 304 36.35 -16.40 -5.07
C SER A 304 36.52 -16.55 -3.56
N SER A 305 37.30 -15.65 -2.96
CA SER A 305 37.40 -15.52 -1.51
C SER A 305 36.08 -14.98 -0.96
N THR A 306 35.40 -15.81 -0.17
CA THR A 306 34.18 -15.46 0.56
C THR A 306 34.47 -14.30 1.53
N HIS A 307 34.14 -13.08 1.13
CA HIS A 307 34.04 -11.96 2.07
C HIS A 307 32.63 -12.00 2.69
N GLN A 308 32.55 -12.60 3.88
CA GLN A 308 31.49 -12.28 4.84
C GLN A 308 31.48 -10.76 5.04
N ARG A 309 30.39 -10.10 4.63
CA ARG A 309 30.05 -8.76 5.10
C ARG A 309 28.99 -8.94 6.17
N ASP A 310 29.37 -8.66 7.40
CA ASP A 310 28.46 -8.32 8.48
C ASP A 310 27.60 -7.13 8.02
N VAL A 311 26.28 -7.34 8.02
CA VAL A 311 25.29 -6.28 7.91
C VAL A 311 24.53 -6.26 9.23
N SER A 312 25.22 -5.86 10.29
CA SER A 312 24.62 -5.43 11.56
C SER A 312 24.60 -3.91 11.56
N GLY A 313 23.42 -3.30 11.52
CA GLY A 313 23.30 -1.85 11.70
C GLY A 313 22.10 -1.22 11.01
N LEU A 314 20.89 -1.62 11.41
CA LEU A 314 19.69 -0.79 11.34
C LEU A 314 18.81 -1.18 12.52
N ASP A 315 19.21 -0.73 13.71
CA ASP A 315 18.38 -0.79 14.91
C ASP A 315 17.24 0.21 14.75
N ILE A 316 16.07 -0.30 14.36
CA ILE A 316 14.80 0.39 14.55
C ILE A 316 14.39 0.11 16.00
N GLU A 317 14.83 0.95 16.93
CA GLU A 317 14.30 0.95 18.29
C GLU A 317 12.82 1.31 18.22
N SER A 318 11.97 0.28 18.34
CA SER A 318 10.56 0.46 18.64
C SER A 318 10.45 0.92 20.11
N PRO A 319 9.71 2.00 20.43
CA PRO A 319 9.54 2.41 21.81
C PRO A 319 8.69 1.37 22.54
N VAL A 320 9.35 0.50 23.32
CA VAL A 320 8.69 -0.37 24.29
C VAL A 320 8.28 0.51 25.48
N HIS A 321 7.04 1.00 25.46
CA HIS A 321 6.44 1.54 26.68
C HIS A 321 6.06 0.37 27.59
N GLY A 322 6.87 0.14 28.61
CA GLY A 322 6.55 -0.74 29.72
C GLY A 322 5.31 -0.22 30.46
N ILE A 323 4.24 -0.99 30.42
CA ILE A 323 3.08 -0.81 31.30
C ILE A 323 3.51 -1.33 32.67
N SER A 324 3.77 -0.39 33.59
CA SER A 324 3.92 -0.67 35.01
C SER A 324 2.53 -0.79 35.61
N ASP A 325 2.16 -1.98 36.08
CA ASP A 325 0.98 -2.22 36.89
C ASP A 325 1.05 -1.42 38.20
N GLY A 326 0.40 -0.26 38.20
CA GLY A 326 0.14 0.54 39.40
C GLY A 326 -1.36 0.64 39.61
N GLU A 327 -1.88 -0.10 40.59
CA GLU A 327 -3.24 0.08 41.11
C GLU A 327 -3.44 1.53 41.58
N PRO A 328 -4.52 2.23 41.16
CA PRO A 328 -4.92 3.46 41.80
C PRO A 328 -5.97 3.20 42.88
N SER A 329 -5.56 3.48 44.11
CA SER A 329 -6.39 3.72 45.27
C SER A 329 -7.53 4.72 44.98
N ALA A 330 -8.72 4.38 45.46
CA ALA A 330 -9.91 5.21 45.40
C ALA A 330 -9.73 6.57 46.10
N SER A 331 -10.17 7.65 45.43
CA SER A 331 -10.50 8.91 46.08
C SER A 331 -11.75 9.50 45.43
N ARG A 332 -12.79 9.66 46.27
CA ARG A 332 -14.05 10.32 45.96
C ARG A 332 -13.82 11.83 45.86
N THR A 333 -14.23 12.44 44.75
CA THR A 333 -14.43 13.89 44.67
C THR A 333 -15.75 14.20 43.97
N ALA A 334 -16.46 15.17 44.55
CA ALA A 334 -17.86 15.52 44.32
C ALA A 334 -18.18 16.02 42.91
N MET A 335 -19.44 15.77 42.50
CA MET A 335 -20.07 16.28 41.28
C MET A 335 -20.30 17.79 41.37
N SER A 336 -19.89 18.50 40.33
CA SER A 336 -20.36 19.85 39.99
C SER A 336 -21.18 19.83 38.69
N PRO A 337 -22.09 20.79 38.47
CA PRO A 337 -23.18 20.66 37.50
C PRO A 337 -22.74 20.88 36.04
N ARG A 338 -23.49 20.24 35.14
CA ARG A 338 -23.44 20.40 33.68
C ARG A 338 -23.63 21.88 33.26
N PRO A 339 -22.85 22.40 32.30
CA PRO A 339 -23.25 23.57 31.54
C PRO A 339 -24.32 23.19 30.50
N GLU A 340 -25.35 24.03 30.41
CA GLU A 340 -26.42 23.94 29.43
C GLU A 340 -25.87 24.12 28.00
N SER A 341 -26.39 23.33 27.08
CA SER A 341 -26.11 23.38 25.64
C SER A 341 -26.72 24.64 25.01
N PRO A 342 -26.01 25.35 24.11
CA PRO A 342 -26.58 26.48 23.40
C PRO A 342 -27.62 26.05 22.37
N ASP A 343 -28.71 26.81 22.33
CA ASP A 343 -29.88 26.69 21.45
C ASP A 343 -29.50 26.96 19.97
N PRO A 344 -29.74 26.02 19.03
CA PRO A 344 -29.39 26.18 17.63
C PRO A 344 -30.37 27.09 16.83
N SER A 345 -31.37 27.73 17.44
CA SER A 345 -32.38 28.50 16.70
C SER A 345 -32.06 29.99 16.46
N ARG A 346 -30.80 30.41 16.49
CA ARG A 346 -30.40 31.80 16.19
C ARG A 346 -29.12 31.86 15.36
N ASN A 347 -29.26 31.82 14.04
CA ASN A 347 -28.39 32.51 13.07
C ASN A 347 -28.95 32.30 11.66
N LEU A 348 -30.02 33.02 11.35
CA LEU A 348 -30.37 33.41 10.00
C LEU A 348 -30.52 34.93 10.05
N ASP A 349 -29.82 35.59 9.13
CA ASP A 349 -29.83 37.02 8.77
C ASP A 349 -28.46 37.66 8.96
N LEU A 350 -27.76 37.82 7.83
CA LEU A 350 -26.93 38.97 7.45
C LEU A 350 -25.93 38.56 6.36
N TYR A 351 -26.36 38.62 5.11
CA TYR A 351 -25.51 38.99 3.96
C TYR A 351 -26.43 39.58 2.89
N GLU A 352 -26.73 40.86 3.02
CA GLU A 352 -27.13 41.74 1.92
C GLU A 352 -25.94 42.63 1.56
N ASP A 353 -25.66 42.67 0.26
CA ASP A 353 -25.12 43.77 -0.55
C ASP A 353 -23.83 44.49 -0.15
N VAL A 354 -22.79 44.29 -0.96
CA VAL A 354 -21.92 45.38 -1.44
C VAL A 354 -21.57 45.13 -2.91
N GLU A 355 -21.90 46.12 -3.75
CA GLU A 355 -21.51 46.30 -5.16
C GLU A 355 -20.00 46.35 -5.40
#